data_AF-A0A1C0B571-F1
#
_entry.id   AF-A0A1C0B571-F1
#
_cell.length_a   1.000
_cell.length_b   1.000
_cell.length_c   1.000
_cell.angle_alpha   90.00
_cell.angle_beta   90.00
_cell.angle_gamma   90.00
#
_symmetry.space_group_name_H-M   'P 1'
#
loop_
_entity.id
_entity.type
_entity.pdbx_description
1 polymer ?
#
loop_
_entity_poly.entity_id
_entity_poly.type
_entity_poly.pdbx_seq_one_letter_code
_entity_poly.pdbx_strand_id
1 'polypeptide(L)'
;MSNNIKEKQKDLKEWITKIGMTQKYFIEQYCIDNFNFTDEEIEQYYEKFKKEITRTTTKIEVLDKYFEFLYSLDEFKKIGYVKPFYVDDGTFDKNFNEKMKKISENITNFLQK
;
A
#
# COMPACT_ATOMS: atom_id res chain seq x y z
N MET A 1 -2.28 4.77 -8.89
CA MET A 1 -2.80 4.09 -7.68
C MET A 1 -4.22 3.66 -7.95
N SER A 2 -4.67 2.49 -7.47
CA SER A 2 -6.07 2.09 -7.60
C SER A 2 -6.97 3.07 -6.84
N ASN A 3 -8.06 3.52 -7.46
CA ASN A 3 -9.09 4.35 -6.82
C ASN A 3 -10.12 3.49 -6.07
N ASN A 4 -9.96 2.17 -6.04
CA ASN A 4 -10.85 1.26 -5.33
C ASN A 4 -10.38 1.06 -3.89
N ILE A 5 -11.23 1.44 -2.92
CA ILE A 5 -10.94 1.35 -1.49
C ILE A 5 -10.56 -0.07 -1.05
N LYS A 6 -11.23 -1.10 -1.57
CA LYS A 6 -10.97 -2.50 -1.19
C LYS A 6 -9.60 -2.97 -1.67
N GLU A 7 -9.21 -2.54 -2.88
CA GLU A 7 -7.90 -2.86 -3.43
C GLU A 7 -6.79 -2.16 -2.65
N LYS A 8 -6.93 -0.86 -2.33
CA LYS A 8 -5.98 -0.14 -1.47
C LYS A 8 -5.84 -0.76 -0.09
N GLN A 9 -6.95 -1.17 0.54
CA GLN A 9 -6.92 -1.86 1.84
C GLN A 9 -6.17 -3.19 1.79
N LYS A 10 -6.41 -3.96 0.72
CA LYS A 10 -5.71 -5.22 0.50
C LYS A 10 -4.22 -4.99 0.27
N ASP A 11 -3.88 -4.07 -0.64
CA ASP A 11 -2.51 -3.72 -0.98
C ASP A 11 -1.75 -3.28 0.28
N LEU A 12 -2.32 -2.41 1.12
CA LEU A 12 -1.66 -1.94 2.34
C LEU A 12 -1.34 -3.09 3.31
N LYS A 13 -2.28 -4.03 3.50
CA LYS A 13 -2.06 -5.22 4.36
C LYS A 13 -0.96 -6.11 3.81
N GLU A 14 -0.98 -6.36 2.51
CA GLU A 14 0.05 -7.16 1.84
C GLU A 14 1.42 -6.49 1.94
N TRP A 15 1.50 -5.17 1.76
CA TRP A 15 2.74 -4.42 1.88
C TRP A 15 3.35 -4.48 3.27
N ILE A 16 2.55 -4.23 4.30
CA ILE A 16 3.02 -4.31 5.69
C ILE A 16 3.62 -5.70 5.96
N THR A 17 2.98 -6.75 5.45
CA THR A 17 3.48 -8.13 5.58
C THR A 17 4.76 -8.36 4.78
N LYS A 18 4.83 -7.85 3.53
CA LYS A 18 5.99 -7.98 2.65
C LYS A 18 7.24 -7.27 3.20
N ILE A 19 7.06 -6.13 3.87
CA ILE A 19 8.16 -5.44 4.57
C ILE A 19 8.57 -6.11 5.88
N GLY A 20 7.99 -7.27 6.21
CA GLY A 20 8.33 -8.05 7.40
C GLY A 20 7.74 -7.50 8.70
N MET A 21 6.74 -6.61 8.61
CA MET A 21 6.12 -5.98 9.78
C MET A 21 4.75 -6.59 10.11
N THR A 22 4.38 -6.54 11.38
CA THR A 22 2.97 -6.74 11.77
C THR A 22 2.21 -5.42 11.63
N GLN A 23 0.90 -5.49 11.45
CA GLN A 23 0.04 -4.30 11.45
C GLN A 23 0.15 -3.48 12.74
N LYS A 24 0.36 -4.15 13.88
CA LYS A 24 0.55 -3.49 15.17
C LYS A 24 1.87 -2.70 15.18
N TYR A 25 2.97 -3.36 14.85
CA TYR A 25 4.29 -2.74 14.81
C TYR A 25 4.37 -1.58 13.81
N PHE A 26 3.75 -1.73 12.63
CA PHE A 26 3.65 -0.65 11.64
C PHE A 26 2.97 0.60 12.21
N ILE A 27 1.89 0.43 12.98
CA ILE A 27 1.20 1.57 13.63
C ILE A 27 1.97 2.12 14.82
N GLU A 28 2.65 1.28 15.59
CA GLU A 28 3.57 1.76 16.63
C GLU A 28 4.63 2.71 16.02
N GLN A 29 5.29 2.30 14.93
CA GLN A 29 6.27 3.15 14.23
C GLN A 29 5.62 4.41 13.65
N TYR A 30 4.45 4.28 12.99
CA TYR A 30 3.72 5.44 12.47
C TYR A 30 3.40 6.45 13.57
N CYS A 31 2.97 5.98 14.75
CA CYS A 31 2.64 6.84 15.86
C CYS A 31 3.87 7.50 16.47
N ILE A 32 4.99 6.78 16.60
CA ILE A 32 6.26 7.32 17.11
C ILE A 32 6.81 8.42 16.17
N ASP A 33 6.70 8.23 14.86
CA ASP A 33 7.28 9.16 13.88
C ASP A 33 6.42 10.41 13.63
N ASN A 34 5.10 10.30 13.81
CA ASN A 34 4.16 11.38 13.48
C ASN A 34 3.53 12.05 14.71
N PHE A 35 3.58 11.41 15.88
CA PHE A 35 2.94 11.87 17.11
C PHE A 35 3.85 11.58 18.31
N ASN A 36 3.54 12.18 19.46
CA ASN A 36 4.20 11.87 20.72
C ASN A 36 3.22 11.13 21.64
N PHE A 37 2.67 10.03 21.15
CA PHE A 37 1.65 9.24 21.83
C PHE A 37 2.25 8.33 22.90
N THR A 38 1.48 8.12 23.95
CA THR A 38 1.69 7.08 24.97
C THR A 38 1.30 5.70 24.42
N ASP A 39 1.75 4.63 25.08
CA ASP A 39 1.41 3.25 24.69
C ASP A 39 -0.11 3.00 24.62
N GLU A 40 -0.88 3.60 25.54
CA GLU A 40 -2.35 3.49 25.56
C GLU A 40 -2.99 4.18 24.33
N GLU A 41 -2.47 5.34 23.93
CA GLU A 41 -2.93 6.07 22.75
C GLU A 41 -2.55 5.31 21.46
N ILE A 42 -1.38 4.67 21.43
CA ILE A 42 -0.96 3.81 20.31
C ILE A 42 -1.91 2.63 20.15
N GLU A 43 -2.31 1.96 21.25
CA GLU A 43 -3.25 0.84 21.19
C GLU A 43 -4.64 1.30 20.68
N GLN A 44 -5.12 2.47 21.14
CA GLN A 44 -6.36 3.06 20.63
C GLN A 44 -6.26 3.40 19.14
N TYR A 45 -5.11 3.90 18.69
CA TYR A 45 -4.85 4.19 17.28
C TYR A 45 -4.80 2.91 16.45
N TYR A 46 -4.22 1.84 16.97
CA TYR A 46 -4.21 0.53 16.31
C TYR A 46 -5.62 -0.02 16.12
N GLU A 47 -6.51 0.10 17.11
CA GLU A 47 -7.93 -0.25 16.96
C GLU A 47 -8.64 0.58 15.88
N LYS A 48 -8.31 1.87 15.78
CA LYS A 48 -8.81 2.75 14.72
C LYS A 48 -8.29 2.30 13.35
N PHE A 49 -6.99 2.05 13.22
CA PHE A 49 -6.37 1.57 11.99
C PHE A 49 -7.02 0.29 11.48
N LYS A 50 -7.23 -0.70 12.35
CA LYS A 50 -7.91 -1.97 11.99
C LYS A 50 -9.29 -1.74 11.37
N LYS A 51 -10.04 -0.78 11.87
CA LYS A 51 -11.35 -0.40 11.31
C LYS A 51 -11.17 0.29 9.96
N GLU A 52 -10.20 1.18 9.83
CA GLU A 52 -9.93 1.93 8.60
C GLU A 52 -9.53 1.03 7.43
N ILE A 53 -8.70 0.00 7.67
CA ILE A 53 -8.27 -0.95 6.64
C ILE A 53 -9.28 -2.07 6.33
N THR A 54 -10.47 -2.01 6.94
CA THR A 54 -11.51 -3.05 6.79
C THR A 54 -12.85 -2.47 6.32
N ARG A 55 -13.20 -1.25 6.73
CA ARG A 55 -14.46 -0.61 6.36
C ARG A 55 -14.39 -0.03 4.96
N THR A 56 -15.35 -0.35 4.11
CA THR A 56 -15.46 0.22 2.75
C THR A 56 -15.83 1.69 2.73
N THR A 57 -16.31 2.23 3.86
CA THR A 57 -16.63 3.65 4.04
C THR A 57 -15.42 4.50 4.44
N THR A 58 -14.25 3.87 4.65
CA THR A 58 -13.01 4.61 4.89
C THR A 58 -12.70 5.52 3.70
N LYS A 59 -12.35 6.76 4.00
CA LYS A 59 -11.91 7.74 3.02
C LYS A 59 -10.57 7.30 2.41
N ILE A 60 -10.44 7.41 1.09
CA ILE A 60 -9.21 6.97 0.38
C ILE A 60 -7.99 7.73 0.90
N GLU A 61 -8.15 9.01 1.21
CA GLU A 61 -7.10 9.90 1.71
C GLU A 61 -6.52 9.45 3.06
N VAL A 62 -7.29 8.68 3.86
CA VAL A 62 -6.79 8.09 5.10
C VAL A 62 -5.80 6.97 4.80
N LEU A 63 -6.10 6.13 3.79
CA LEU A 63 -5.17 5.08 3.37
C LEU A 63 -3.93 5.65 2.70
N ASP A 64 -4.07 6.76 1.99
CA ASP A 64 -2.94 7.42 1.33
C ASP A 64 -1.87 7.87 2.33
N LYS A 65 -2.26 8.37 3.50
CA LYS A 65 -1.32 8.71 4.59
C LYS A 65 -0.51 7.50 5.06
N TYR A 66 -1.15 6.33 5.17
CA TYR A 66 -0.44 5.10 5.53
C TYR A 66 0.51 4.63 4.43
N PHE A 67 0.14 4.81 3.15
CA PHE A 67 1.04 4.52 2.03
C PHE A 67 2.22 5.48 1.97
N GLU A 68 2.01 6.77 2.19
CA GLU A 68 3.10 7.76 2.27
C GLU A 68 4.11 7.38 3.35
N PHE A 69 3.63 7.01 4.54
CA PHE A 69 4.50 6.51 5.60
C PHE A 69 5.20 5.20 5.21
N LEU A 70 4.45 4.21 4.69
CA LEU A 70 5.01 2.94 4.23
C LEU A 70 6.18 3.17 3.24
N TYR A 71 6.03 4.09 2.30
CA TYR A 71 7.07 4.40 1.31
C TYR A 71 8.28 5.14 1.90
N SER A 72 8.10 5.80 3.04
CA SER A 72 9.20 6.47 3.75
C SER A 72 10.12 5.49 4.49
N LEU A 73 9.60 4.31 4.86
CA LEU A 73 10.33 3.28 5.62
C LEU A 73 11.52 2.73 4.84
N ASP A 74 12.64 2.52 5.55
CA ASP A 74 13.84 1.96 4.94
C ASP A 74 13.65 0.49 4.57
N GLU A 75 12.81 -0.25 5.30
CA GLU A 75 12.39 -1.61 4.96
C GLU A 75 11.73 -1.65 3.58
N PHE A 76 10.87 -0.67 3.30
CA PHE A 76 10.22 -0.55 2.00
C PHE A 76 11.23 -0.22 0.90
N LYS A 77 12.17 0.70 1.15
CA LYS A 77 13.24 1.05 0.19
C LYS A 77 14.16 -0.15 -0.09
N LYS A 78 14.50 -0.95 0.92
CA LYS A 78 15.35 -2.15 0.82
C LYS A 78 14.72 -3.25 -0.02
N ILE A 79 13.39 -3.33 -0.05
CA ILE A 79 12.66 -4.27 -0.91
C ILE A 79 12.74 -3.90 -2.39
N GLY A 80 13.22 -2.68 -2.72
CA GLY A 80 13.57 -2.32 -4.09
C GLY A 80 12.38 -2.37 -5.06
N TYR A 81 11.18 -2.05 -4.58
CA TYR A 81 9.97 -2.33 -5.33
C TYR A 81 9.74 -1.36 -6.48
N VAL A 82 9.93 -1.85 -7.70
CA VAL A 82 9.35 -1.28 -8.92
C VAL A 82 8.04 -2.03 -9.18
N LYS A 83 6.88 -1.34 -9.12
CA LYS A 83 5.61 -1.85 -9.67
C LYS A 83 5.44 -1.28 -11.07
N PRO A 84 5.78 -2.02 -12.14
CA PRO A 84 5.37 -1.60 -13.47
C PRO A 84 3.84 -1.59 -13.51
N PHE A 85 3.27 -0.46 -13.93
CA PHE A 85 1.85 -0.38 -14.22
C PHE A 85 1.69 0.11 -15.65
N TYR A 86 0.76 -0.52 -16.38
CA TYR A 86 0.40 -0.10 -17.71
C TYR A 86 -0.56 1.09 -17.65
N VAL A 87 -0.30 2.11 -18.47
CA VAL A 87 -1.18 3.26 -18.69
C VAL A 87 -1.56 3.28 -20.16
N ASP A 88 -2.86 3.31 -20.43
CA ASP A 88 -3.39 3.54 -21.78
C ASP A 88 -3.57 5.06 -21.98
N ASP A 89 -2.82 5.64 -22.90
CA ASP A 89 -2.93 7.06 -23.26
C ASP A 89 -3.79 7.28 -24.54
N GLY A 90 -4.39 6.22 -25.06
CA GLY A 90 -5.26 6.25 -26.25
C GLY A 90 -4.52 6.37 -27.57
N THR A 91 -3.18 6.33 -27.59
CA THR A 91 -2.40 6.45 -28.84
C THR A 91 -2.21 5.13 -29.59
N PHE A 92 -2.31 4.00 -28.89
CA PHE A 92 -2.10 2.67 -29.45
C PHE A 92 -3.40 1.87 -29.59
N ASP A 93 -3.41 0.91 -30.50
CA ASP A 93 -4.57 0.06 -30.75
C ASP A 93 -4.83 -0.93 -29.60
N LYS A 94 -6.07 -1.44 -29.55
CA LYS A 94 -6.54 -2.34 -28.49
C LYS A 94 -5.66 -3.59 -28.31
N ASN A 95 -5.16 -4.18 -29.40
CA ASN A 95 -4.35 -5.39 -29.34
C ASN A 95 -2.96 -5.09 -28.75
N PHE A 96 -2.38 -3.93 -29.07
CA PHE A 96 -1.15 -3.45 -28.43
C PHE A 96 -1.34 -3.24 -26.93
N ASN A 97 -2.42 -2.56 -26.53
CA ASN A 97 -2.71 -2.23 -25.13
C ASN A 97 -2.92 -3.49 -24.28
N GLU A 98 -3.64 -4.49 -24.82
CA GLU A 98 -3.84 -5.78 -24.15
C GLU A 98 -2.51 -6.53 -23.93
N LYS A 99 -1.60 -6.49 -24.92
CA LYS A 99 -0.28 -7.12 -24.80
C LYS A 99 0.61 -6.41 -23.79
N MET A 100 0.65 -5.07 -23.82
CA MET A 100 1.44 -4.29 -22.88
C MET A 100 0.94 -4.44 -21.45
N LYS A 101 -0.37 -4.52 -21.24
CA LYS A 101 -0.95 -4.86 -19.94
C LYS A 101 -0.46 -6.22 -19.45
N LYS A 102 -0.54 -7.27 -20.28
CA LYS A 102 0.01 -8.60 -19.96
C LYS A 102 1.50 -8.57 -19.63
N ILE A 103 2.29 -7.80 -20.36
CA ILE A 103 3.72 -7.65 -20.08
C ILE A 103 3.93 -7.01 -18.71
N SER A 104 3.20 -5.94 -18.38
CA SER A 104 3.30 -5.29 -17.06
C SER A 104 2.93 -6.24 -15.91
N GLU A 105 1.90 -7.06 -16.09
CA GLU A 105 1.49 -8.10 -15.15
C GLU A 105 2.57 -9.18 -14.99
N ASN A 106 3.17 -9.62 -16.09
CA ASN A 106 4.25 -10.61 -16.08
C ASN A 106 5.52 -10.09 -15.40
N ILE A 107 5.92 -8.84 -15.65
CA ILE A 107 7.06 -8.21 -14.97
C ILE A 107 6.76 -8.08 -13.48
N THR A 108 5.54 -7.68 -13.12
CA THR A 108 5.08 -7.61 -11.74
C THR A 108 5.17 -8.98 -11.05
N ASN A 109 4.77 -10.05 -11.74
CA ASN A 109 4.88 -11.42 -11.23
C ASN A 109 6.33 -11.89 -11.11
N PHE A 110 7.21 -11.47 -12.02
CA PHE A 110 8.63 -11.81 -11.99
C PHE A 110 9.35 -11.14 -10.81
N LEU A 111 9.07 -9.86 -10.56
CA LEU A 111 9.68 -9.08 -9.48
C LEU A 111 9.15 -9.42 -8.07
N GLN A 112 8.05 -10.16 -7.98
CA GLN A 112 7.43 -10.57 -6.71
C GLN A 112 7.68 -12.04 -6.34
N LYS A 113 8.52 -12.74 -7.11
CA LYS A 113 9.07 -14.04 -6.74
C LYS A 113 10.28 -13.89 -5.85
#